data_AF-A0A2V6H3D8-F1
#
_entry.id   AF-A0A2V6H3D8-F1
#
_cell.length_a   1.000
_cell.length_b   1.000
_cell.length_c   1.000
_cell.angle_alpha   90.00
_cell.angle_beta   90.00
_cell.angle_gamma   90.00
#
_symmetry.space_group_name_H-M   'P 1'
#
loop_
_entity.id
_entity.type
_entity.pdbx_description
1 polymer ?
#
loop_
_entity_poly.entity_id
_entity_poly.type
_entity_poly.pdbx_seq_one_letter_code
_entity_poly.pdbx_strand_id
1 'polypeptide(L)'
;MLCGRGELPCGFAMRAGWGDIIVAVLALPVVAAMRTQFAKTLLLIWNTIGLIDIVFVVFNALRSGLADWQSMHALRELPLSLLPTFLVPLLIASHVLIFFRMARAGNIT
;
A
#
# COMPACT_ATOMS: atom_id res chain seq x y z
N MET A 1 1.07 -8.11 -17.41
CA MET A 1 1.74 -7.50 -18.58
C MET A 1 3.22 -7.16 -18.36
N LEU A 2 3.73 -6.95 -17.13
CA LEU A 2 5.17 -6.74 -16.87
C LEU A 2 5.95 -8.06 -16.64
N CYS A 3 5.38 -9.00 -15.89
CA CYS A 3 5.94 -10.36 -15.70
C CYS A 3 6.13 -11.13 -17.01
N GLY A 4 5.17 -11.01 -17.95
CA GLY A 4 5.27 -11.65 -19.27
C GLY A 4 6.33 -11.04 -20.20
N ARG A 5 6.90 -9.88 -19.85
CA ARG A 5 8.00 -9.21 -20.58
C ARG A 5 9.35 -9.37 -19.87
N GLY A 6 9.41 -10.07 -18.73
CA GLY A 6 10.64 -10.29 -17.97
C GLY A 6 11.15 -9.08 -17.19
N GLU A 7 10.41 -7.96 -17.17
CA GLU A 7 10.88 -6.70 -16.58
C GLU A 7 10.73 -6.62 -15.05
N LEU A 8 9.86 -7.46 -14.48
CA LEU A 8 9.66 -7.59 -13.05
C LEU A 8 9.48 -9.07 -12.69
N PRO A 9 10.10 -9.56 -11.60
CA PRO A 9 9.88 -10.90 -11.09
C PRO A 9 8.39 -11.16 -10.88
N CYS A 10 7.87 -12.19 -11.55
CA CYS A 10 6.46 -12.55 -11.49
C CYS A 10 5.97 -12.76 -10.05
N GLY A 11 6.82 -13.35 -9.20
CA GLY A 11 6.51 -13.54 -7.79
C GLY A 11 6.39 -12.23 -6.99
N PHE A 12 7.08 -11.16 -7.37
CA PHE A 12 6.94 -9.85 -6.75
C PHE A 12 5.68 -9.15 -7.27
N ALA A 13 5.54 -9.03 -8.59
CA ALA A 13 4.43 -8.31 -9.21
C ALA A 13 3.06 -8.92 -8.86
N MET A 14 2.97 -10.25 -8.78
CA MET A 14 1.72 -10.92 -8.43
C MET A 14 1.36 -10.71 -6.96
N ARG A 15 2.32 -10.84 -6.04
CA ARG A 15 2.06 -10.62 -4.60
C ARG A 15 1.66 -9.17 -4.31
N ALA A 16 2.37 -8.21 -4.88
CA ALA A 16 2.03 -6.79 -4.73
C ALA A 16 0.64 -6.47 -5.28
N GLY A 17 0.32 -6.92 -6.50
CA GLY A 17 -0.97 -6.63 -7.11
C GLY A 17 -2.17 -7.22 -6.38
N TRP A 18 -2.05 -8.43 -5.81
CA TRP A 18 -3.13 -9.01 -5.02
C TRP A 18 -3.37 -8.25 -3.71
N GLY A 19 -2.32 -7.77 -3.05
CA GLY A 19 -2.40 -6.93 -1.85
C GLY A 19 -3.19 -5.66 -2.11
N ASP A 20 -2.79 -4.91 -3.14
CA ASP A 20 -3.45 -3.66 -3.55
C ASP A 20 -4.95 -3.88 -3.84
N ILE A 21 -5.31 -4.96 -4.54
CA ILE A 21 -6.71 -5.29 -4.86
C ILE A 21 -7.51 -5.57 -3.58
N ILE A 22 -6.94 -6.36 -2.66
CA ILE A 22 -7.61 -6.69 -1.39
C ILE A 22 -7.85 -5.40 -0.58
N VAL A 23 -6.83 -4.55 -0.44
CA VAL A 23 -6.94 -3.27 0.29
C VAL A 23 -7.98 -2.35 -0.37
N ALA A 24 -8.00 -2.28 -1.71
CA ALA A 24 -8.98 -1.49 -2.45
C ALA A 24 -10.41 -1.99 -2.24
N VAL A 25 -10.64 -3.31 -2.27
CA VAL A 25 -11.95 -3.91 -2.02
C VAL A 25 -12.40 -3.67 -0.57
N LEU A 26 -11.48 -3.77 0.40
CA LEU A 26 -11.77 -3.48 1.79
C LEU A 26 -12.15 -2.01 2.05
N ALA A 27 -11.88 -1.09 1.11
CA ALA A 27 -12.34 0.29 1.24
C ALA A 27 -13.86 0.43 1.06
N LEU A 28 -14.50 -0.46 0.29
CA LEU A 28 -15.94 -0.44 0.03
C LEU A 28 -16.80 -0.50 1.32
N PRO A 29 -16.58 -1.46 2.25
CA PRO A 29 -17.33 -1.48 3.49
C PRO A 29 -17.07 -0.26 4.38
N VAL A 30 -15.86 0.33 4.34
CA VAL A 30 -15.56 1.57 5.07
C VAL A 30 -16.43 2.72 4.56
N VAL A 31 -16.51 2.89 3.24
CA VAL A 31 -17.34 3.91 2.60
C VAL A 31 -18.83 3.68 2.90
N ALA A 32 -19.30 2.43 2.80
CA ALA A 32 -20.69 2.08 3.11
C ALA A 32 -21.06 2.35 4.59
N ALA A 33 -20.10 2.16 5.50
CA ALA A 33 -20.31 2.32 6.94
C ALA A 33 -20.08 3.75 7.46
N MET A 34 -19.73 4.73 6.62
CA MET A 34 -19.34 6.09 7.04
C MET A 34 -20.35 6.82 7.93
N ARG A 35 -21.65 6.49 7.81
CA ARG A 35 -22.73 7.10 8.63
C ARG A 35 -23.11 6.28 9.86
N THR A 36 -22.35 5.24 10.17
CA THR A 36 -22.62 4.34 11.30
C THR A 36 -21.64 4.59 12.44
N GLN A 37 -22.00 4.15 13.64
CA GLN A 37 -21.11 4.16 14.82
C GLN A 37 -19.80 3.35 14.61
N PHE A 38 -19.80 2.40 13.66
CA PHE A 38 -18.64 1.57 13.36
C PHE A 38 -17.66 2.19 12.36
N ALA A 39 -17.98 3.36 11.78
CA ALA A 39 -17.14 4.02 10.77
C ALA A 39 -15.69 4.19 11.23
N LYS A 40 -15.51 4.63 12.48
CA LYS A 40 -14.19 4.83 13.11
C LYS A 40 -13.39 3.53 13.20
N THR A 41 -14.02 2.46 13.64
CA THR A 41 -13.39 1.14 13.80
C THR A 41 -13.03 0.53 12.44
N LEU A 42 -13.95 0.57 11.48
CA LEU A 42 -13.72 0.05 10.12
C LEU A 42 -12.60 0.83 9.42
N LEU A 43 -12.60 2.16 9.55
CA LEU A 43 -11.54 2.99 9.00
C LEU A 43 -10.18 2.62 9.61
N LEU A 44 -10.10 2.39 10.92
CA LEU A 44 -8.86 2.03 11.59
C LEU A 44 -8.35 0.63 11.17
N ILE A 45 -9.25 -0.35 11.04
CA ILE A 45 -8.93 -1.70 10.54
C ILE A 45 -8.40 -1.60 9.11
N TRP A 46 -9.13 -0.95 8.21
CA TRP A 46 -8.72 -0.76 6.82
C TRP A 46 -7.38 -0.02 6.72
N ASN A 47 -7.21 1.04 7.51
CA ASN A 47 -5.98 1.82 7.53
C ASN A 47 -4.77 1.00 7.98
N THR A 48 -4.97 0.10 8.95
CA THR A 48 -3.92 -0.80 9.45
C THR A 48 -3.56 -1.85 8.41
N ILE A 49 -4.56 -2.49 7.80
CA ILE A 49 -4.34 -3.51 6.77
C ILE A 49 -3.61 -2.89 5.56
N GLY A 50 -4.05 -1.72 5.07
CA GLY A 50 -3.42 -1.04 3.95
C GLY A 50 -1.97 -0.62 4.24
N LEU A 51 -1.68 -0.14 5.46
CA LEU A 51 -0.31 0.20 5.83
C LEU A 51 0.59 -1.03 5.88
N ILE A 52 0.12 -2.14 6.46
CA ILE A 52 0.87 -3.40 6.52
C ILE A 52 1.19 -3.90 5.11
N ASP A 53 0.21 -3.87 4.20
CA ASP A 53 0.38 -4.30 2.82
C ASP A 53 1.47 -3.50 2.09
N ILE A 54 1.40 -2.16 2.14
CA ILE A 54 2.39 -1.29 1.51
C ILE A 54 3.79 -1.52 2.11
N VAL A 55 3.91 -1.62 3.44
CA VAL A 55 5.20 -1.90 4.09
C VAL A 55 5.75 -3.25 3.64
N PHE A 56 4.90 -4.26 3.52
CA PHE A 56 5.31 -5.58 3.03
C PHE A 56 5.77 -5.52 1.58
N VAL A 57 5.08 -4.79 0.70
CA VAL A 57 5.48 -4.59 -0.70
C VAL A 57 6.83 -3.88 -0.77
N VAL A 58 7.03 -2.79 -0.03
CA VAL A 58 8.31 -2.07 0.03
C VAL A 58 9.45 -2.96 0.53
N PHE A 59 9.20 -3.73 1.60
CA PHE A 59 10.19 -4.64 2.15
C PHE A 59 10.59 -5.73 1.14
N ASN A 60 9.62 -6.32 0.44
CA ASN A 60 9.91 -7.32 -0.58
C ASN A 60 10.65 -6.70 -1.77
N ALA A 61 10.29 -5.49 -2.20
CA ALA A 61 10.97 -4.78 -3.28
C ALA A 61 12.44 -4.51 -2.92
N LEU A 62 12.68 -4.01 -1.70
CA LEU A 62 14.02 -3.75 -1.19
C LEU A 62 14.83 -5.06 -1.08
N ARG A 63 14.26 -6.10 -0.48
CA ARG A 63 14.92 -7.40 -0.34
C ARG A 63 15.30 -7.99 -1.70
N SER A 64 14.40 -7.93 -2.69
CA SER A 64 14.68 -8.42 -4.04
C SER A 64 15.72 -7.57 -4.76
N GLY A 65 15.64 -6.24 -4.66
CA GLY A 65 16.63 -5.34 -5.28
C GLY A 65 18.02 -5.42 -4.66
N LEU A 66 18.13 -5.75 -3.38
CA LEU A 66 19.41 -6.03 -2.71
C LEU A 66 19.98 -7.40 -3.08
N ALA A 67 19.12 -8.41 -3.28
CA ALA A 67 19.54 -9.75 -3.70
C ALA A 67 19.97 -9.80 -5.17
N ASP A 68 19.25 -9.09 -6.04
CA ASP A 68 19.57 -8.91 -7.44
C ASP A 68 19.17 -7.51 -7.89
N TRP A 69 20.17 -6.67 -8.12
CA TRP A 69 19.98 -5.30 -8.57
C TRP A 69 19.17 -5.23 -9.87
N GLN A 70 19.43 -6.11 -10.84
CA GLN A 70 18.75 -6.07 -12.14
C GLN A 70 17.28 -6.48 -12.03
N SER A 71 16.91 -7.31 -11.05
CA SER A 71 15.53 -7.76 -10.84
C SER A 71 14.51 -6.62 -10.66
N MET A 72 14.95 -5.46 -10.17
CA MET A 72 14.10 -4.28 -9.92
C MET A 72 14.46 -3.11 -10.84
N HIS A 73 15.08 -3.36 -12.01
CA HIS A 73 15.45 -2.30 -12.95
C HIS A 73 14.24 -1.50 -13.42
N ALA A 74 13.12 -2.16 -13.71
CA ALA A 74 11.89 -1.49 -14.16
C ALA A 74 11.37 -0.44 -13.17
N LEU A 75 11.51 -0.66 -11.85
CA LEU A 75 11.11 0.32 -10.82
C LEU A 75 12.02 1.55 -10.74
N ARG A 76 13.09 1.62 -11.53
CA ARG A 76 14.02 2.75 -11.59
C ARG A 76 13.89 3.55 -12.88
N GLU A 77 13.19 3.00 -13.86
CA GLU A 77 12.90 3.65 -15.14
C GLU A 77 11.51 4.26 -15.15
N LEU A 78 11.33 5.32 -15.94
CA LEU A 78 10.01 5.91 -16.12
C LEU A 78 9.11 4.97 -16.94
N PRO A 79 7.79 4.91 -16.64
CA PRO A 79 7.08 5.69 -15.61
C PRO A 79 7.10 5.04 -14.22
N LEU A 80 7.59 3.80 -14.09
CA LEU A 80 7.48 3.00 -12.87
C LEU A 80 8.32 3.52 -11.71
N SER A 81 9.36 4.33 -11.97
CA SER A 81 10.12 5.02 -10.94
C SER A 81 9.30 5.97 -10.08
N LEU A 82 8.14 6.44 -10.57
CA LEU A 82 7.19 7.24 -9.79
C LEU A 82 6.56 6.44 -8.64
N LEU A 83 6.51 5.11 -8.73
CA LEU A 83 5.97 4.27 -7.67
C LEU A 83 6.80 4.39 -6.38
N PRO A 84 8.09 4.01 -6.36
CA PRO A 84 8.90 4.08 -5.14
C PRO A 84 9.25 5.51 -4.73
N THR A 85 9.33 6.45 -5.67
CA THR A 85 9.78 7.83 -5.38
C THR A 85 8.65 8.78 -4.99
N PHE A 86 7.40 8.49 -5.34
CA PHE A 86 6.28 9.40 -5.12
C PHE A 86 5.03 8.70 -4.59
N LEU A 87 4.45 7.76 -5.34
CA LEU A 87 3.15 7.18 -5.00
C LEU A 87 3.17 6.42 -3.68
N VAL A 88 4.13 5.50 -3.51
CA VAL A 88 4.24 4.68 -2.31
C VAL A 88 4.51 5.54 -1.05
N PRO A 89 5.47 6.49 -1.03
CA PRO A 89 5.61 7.43 0.07
C PRO A 89 4.34 8.21 0.41
N LEU A 90 3.61 8.69 -0.61
CA LEU A 90 2.37 9.44 -0.42
C LEU A 90 1.27 8.59 0.23
N LEU A 91 1.13 7.33 -0.19
CA LEU A 91 0.17 6.41 0.41
C LEU A 91 0.51 6.12 1.87
N ILE A 92 1.78 5.86 2.19
CA ILE A 92 2.24 5.69 3.59
C ILE A 92 1.91 6.93 4.42
N ALA A 93 2.23 8.12 3.91
CA ALA A 93 1.93 9.38 4.60
C ALA A 93 0.42 9.55 4.84
N SER A 94 -0.42 9.15 3.88
CA SER A 94 -1.88 9.20 4.01
C SER A 94 -2.38 8.29 5.13
N HIS A 95 -1.88 7.05 5.19
CA HIS A 95 -2.22 6.10 6.27
C HIS A 95 -1.79 6.61 7.65
N VAL A 96 -0.59 7.17 7.75
CA VAL A 96 -0.06 7.77 8.98
C VAL A 96 -0.91 8.97 9.40
N LEU A 97 -1.30 9.83 8.46
CA LEU A 97 -2.15 10.98 8.73
C LEU A 97 -3.54 10.56 9.26
N ILE A 98 -4.13 9.49 8.71
CA ILE A 98 -5.40 8.94 9.21
C ILE A 98 -5.24 8.52 10.67
N PHE A 99 -4.17 7.82 11.05
CA PHE A 99 -3.91 7.48 12.45
C PHE A 99 -3.80 8.72 13.34
N PHE A 100 -3.03 9.73 12.92
CA PHE A 100 -2.91 10.97 13.70
C PHE A 100 -4.25 11.68 13.90
N ARG A 101 -5.08 11.75 12.85
CA ARG A 101 -6.42 12.37 12.95
C ARG A 101 -7.33 11.58 13.88
N MET A 102 -7.26 10.25 13.83
CA MET A 102 -8.05 9.37 14.69
C MET A 102 -7.63 9.48 16.16
N ALA A 103 -6.33 9.49 16.45
CA ALA A 103 -5.81 9.67 17.80
C ALA A 103 -6.21 11.03 18.40
N ARG A 104 -6.11 12.10 17.60
CA ARG A 104 -6.54 13.44 18.04
C ARG A 104 -8.05 13.51 18.29
N ALA A 105 -8.86 12.83 17.48
CA ALA A 105 -10.31 12.79 17.67
C ALA A 105 -10.76 11.98 18.90
N GLY A 106 -9.94 11.02 19.36
CA GLY A 106 -10.17 10.28 20.60
C GLY A 106 -9.75 11.03 21.87
N ASN A 107 -8.75 11.92 21.78
CA ASN A 107 -8.26 12.72 22.92
C ASN A 107 -9.15 13.93 23.28
N ILE A 108 -10.22 14.18 22.52
CA ILE A 108 -11.14 15.33 22.70
C ILE A 108 -12.51 14.87 23.26
N THR A 109 -12.68 13.58 23.53
CA THR A 109 -13.85 12.98 24.19
C THR A 109 -13.48 12.42 25.54
#